data_AF-A0A2E9D139-F1
#
_entry.id   AF-A0A2E9D139-F1
#
_cell.length_a   1.000
_cell.length_b   1.000
_cell.length_c   1.000
_cell.angle_alpha   90.00
_cell.angle_beta   90.00
_cell.angle_gamma   90.00
#
_symmetry.space_group_name_H-M   'P 1'
#
loop_
_entity.id
_entity.type
_entity.pdbx_description
1 polymer ?
#
loop_
_entity_poly.entity_id
_entity_poly.type
_entity_poly.pdbx_seq_one_letter_code
_entity_poly.pdbx_strand_id
1 'polypeptide(L)'
;MLLGCGIVHAGQATIDFNDIGDDDTALGFGPFNGGDFLINVSTGDENVIHMGANVDLGFSGAGSNGTGLGVSIYDPDWNGYLNLDNVVISTAVTLPTTRLMPVVTESPTGELLSAEERSTPFLAHLGDPGEFGYVEEEYEVSGVGNIYDYVDNDAQSPEIAVSEAGIPYVTRMLVRRPANPAAFNGTVYVEILNSTAWWDDDPIWRMSYPSFAAVGSAYVGITSDPLTVKFLRDRWGAPEFVPRNRDRYQNLAMDRFGQIWDALSQSAALLKDDDNPDNPMAGFGVERIIQTGYSQSGGFGKTYANSMHSRDVEEYGFAVYDGYFLAAHGFSAKKINPPPSGDDFVGADDIRSKVDVPVPVIRFQTETEILNFFAAHSGRQIETGEPDDPKIRTYEMAGGVHVDLQLETTGLLIRQRDLGFSPDPADCPLPVIPISTSYIQSALLRATEAWIRDGIEPPPSSVIELGLDENMNNVVLFDENGNAVGGVRSPQIEVPLGQYIANPLTLLNACYLNGGFIAFDDAKFRGLYPTYIFYLLAVNRAISRAVADGFVLPEDADRLRRDMLADAGFSDDDGGNSATGIELLAILLLFHFARRRRTRRPSAE
;
A
#
# COMPACT_ATOMS: atom_id res chain seq x y z
N MET A 1 2.57 -53.59 -49.74
CA MET A 1 2.31 -53.68 -48.29
C MET A 1 2.48 -52.29 -47.73
N LEU A 2 1.51 -51.84 -46.95
CA LEU A 2 1.20 -50.44 -46.63
C LEU A 2 2.37 -49.67 -46.02
N LEU A 3 2.65 -48.49 -46.57
CA LEU A 3 3.31 -47.37 -45.87
C LEU A 3 2.31 -46.85 -44.84
N GLY A 4 2.55 -47.10 -43.57
CA GLY A 4 1.75 -46.51 -42.50
C GLY A 4 2.12 -45.03 -42.35
N CYS A 5 1.21 -44.13 -42.71
CA CYS A 5 1.21 -42.77 -42.18
C CYS A 5 1.00 -42.88 -40.66
N GLY A 6 2.06 -42.70 -39.88
CA GLY A 6 1.96 -42.56 -38.43
C GLY A 6 1.63 -41.11 -38.11
N ILE A 7 0.39 -40.84 -37.71
CA ILE A 7 0.06 -39.62 -36.98
C ILE A 7 0.58 -39.83 -35.56
N VAL A 8 1.53 -39.01 -35.13
CA VAL A 8 2.00 -38.98 -33.74
C VAL A 8 1.23 -37.85 -33.04
N HIS A 9 0.40 -38.20 -32.06
CA HIS A 9 -0.22 -37.23 -31.16
C HIS A 9 0.70 -37.04 -29.95
N ALA A 10 1.23 -35.84 -29.77
CA ALA A 10 1.92 -35.43 -28.55
C ALA A 10 0.92 -34.66 -27.66
N GLY A 11 0.78 -35.06 -26.40
CA GLY A 11 -0.03 -34.35 -25.42
C GLY A 11 0.76 -33.19 -24.84
N GLN A 12 0.37 -31.96 -25.20
CA GLN A 12 0.95 -30.66 -24.81
C GLN A 12 2.35 -30.35 -25.38
N ALA A 13 2.48 -29.18 -26.00
CA ALA A 13 3.73 -28.58 -26.43
C ALA A 13 3.70 -27.08 -26.14
N THR A 14 4.77 -26.55 -25.56
CA THR A 14 4.98 -25.12 -25.30
C THR A 14 5.85 -24.55 -26.42
N ILE A 15 5.47 -23.41 -27.00
CA ILE A 15 6.27 -22.70 -28.01
C ILE A 15 6.71 -21.37 -27.39
N ASP A 16 8.02 -21.13 -27.35
CA ASP A 16 8.64 -19.94 -26.78
C ASP A 16 9.16 -19.05 -27.91
N PHE A 17 8.70 -17.80 -27.99
CA PHE A 17 9.09 -16.83 -29.02
C PHE A 17 10.17 -15.91 -28.47
N ASN A 18 11.39 -16.42 -28.33
CA ASN A 18 12.56 -15.57 -28.09
C ASN A 18 13.24 -15.27 -29.43
N ASP A 19 13.53 -13.98 -29.67
CA ASP A 19 14.06 -13.37 -30.89
C ASP A 19 13.07 -13.16 -32.06
N ILE A 20 12.28 -12.07 -32.00
CA ILE A 20 11.80 -11.38 -33.20
C ILE A 20 12.51 -10.03 -33.24
N GLY A 21 13.48 -9.88 -34.15
CA GLY A 21 14.09 -8.60 -34.45
C GLY A 21 13.07 -7.62 -35.03
N ASP A 22 13.19 -6.36 -34.64
CA ASP A 22 12.44 -5.23 -35.17
C ASP A 22 12.51 -5.19 -36.71
N ASP A 23 11.47 -5.68 -37.39
CA ASP A 23 10.99 -5.22 -38.69
C ASP A 23 9.85 -6.14 -39.17
N ASP A 24 8.60 -5.83 -38.78
CA ASP A 24 7.44 -5.80 -39.69
C ASP A 24 6.12 -5.64 -38.90
N THR A 25 5.63 -4.40 -38.87
CA THR A 25 4.24 -4.08 -38.54
C THR A 25 3.31 -4.50 -39.69
N ALA A 26 2.56 -5.59 -39.54
CA ALA A 26 1.19 -5.74 -40.06
C ALA A 26 0.60 -7.11 -39.66
N LEU A 27 -0.42 -7.09 -38.79
CA LEU A 27 -1.39 -8.18 -38.67
C LEU A 27 -2.19 -8.28 -39.98
N GLY A 28 -1.65 -9.02 -40.95
CA GLY A 28 -2.29 -9.36 -42.21
C GLY A 28 -2.40 -10.88 -42.34
N PHE A 29 -3.62 -11.38 -42.53
CA PHE A 29 -3.88 -12.79 -42.82
C PHE A 29 -3.18 -13.22 -44.12
N GLY A 30 -2.02 -13.89 -43.99
CA GLY A 30 -1.26 -14.49 -45.09
C GLY A 30 -0.11 -15.37 -44.54
N PRO A 31 0.32 -16.40 -45.29
CA PRO A 31 1.36 -17.32 -44.81
C PRO A 31 2.71 -16.59 -44.68
N PHE A 32 3.30 -16.64 -43.47
CA PHE A 32 4.67 -16.21 -43.23
C PHE A 32 5.62 -17.20 -43.93
N ASN A 33 6.44 -16.71 -44.85
CA ASN A 33 7.48 -17.50 -45.51
C ASN A 33 8.84 -16.86 -45.24
N GLY A 34 9.70 -17.58 -44.51
CA GLY A 34 11.13 -17.28 -44.43
C GLY A 34 11.59 -16.70 -43.09
N GLY A 35 11.73 -17.58 -42.10
CA GLY A 35 12.51 -17.36 -40.89
C GLY A 35 12.92 -18.70 -40.32
N ASP A 36 14.19 -18.85 -39.91
CA ASP A 36 14.63 -20.02 -39.15
C ASP A 36 14.06 -19.88 -37.73
N PHE A 37 13.02 -20.66 -37.39
CA PHE A 37 12.44 -20.67 -36.05
C PHE A 37 13.08 -21.76 -35.20
N LEU A 38 13.51 -21.42 -33.99
CA LEU A 38 13.86 -22.41 -32.96
C LEU A 38 12.59 -22.81 -32.21
N ILE A 39 12.07 -24.00 -32.49
CA ILE A 39 10.94 -24.58 -31.74
C ILE A 39 11.50 -25.56 -30.70
N ASN A 40 11.46 -25.19 -29.42
CA ASN A 40 11.79 -26.09 -28.31
C ASN A 40 10.57 -26.93 -27.92
N VAL A 41 10.45 -28.14 -28.47
CA VAL A 41 9.41 -29.10 -28.03
C VAL A 41 9.95 -29.94 -26.89
N SER A 42 9.54 -29.64 -25.65
CA SER A 42 9.81 -30.50 -24.49
C SER A 42 8.70 -31.54 -24.36
N THR A 43 8.91 -32.74 -24.88
CA THR A 43 8.17 -33.91 -24.39
C THR A 43 8.82 -34.32 -23.07
N GLY A 44 8.06 -34.70 -22.04
CA GLY A 44 8.55 -34.95 -20.67
C GLY A 44 9.65 -36.02 -20.48
N ASP A 45 10.29 -36.49 -21.55
CA ASP A 45 11.45 -37.37 -21.59
C ASP A 45 12.55 -36.72 -22.48
N GLU A 46 13.50 -35.99 -21.86
CA GLU A 46 14.82 -35.47 -22.32
C GLU A 46 15.23 -35.47 -23.84
N ASN A 47 14.32 -35.27 -24.78
CA ASN A 47 14.63 -35.22 -26.21
C ASN A 47 14.32 -33.83 -26.77
N VAL A 48 15.36 -33.00 -26.89
CA VAL A 48 15.32 -31.76 -27.66
C VAL A 48 15.41 -32.12 -29.15
N ILE A 49 14.35 -31.85 -29.91
CA ILE A 49 14.36 -32.05 -31.37
C ILE A 49 14.74 -30.71 -32.03
N HIS A 50 15.91 -30.65 -32.65
CA HIS A 50 16.28 -29.54 -33.52
C HIS A 50 15.64 -29.77 -34.90
N MET A 51 14.58 -29.02 -35.23
CA MET A 51 13.99 -29.03 -36.57
C MET A 51 14.37 -27.74 -37.31
N GLY A 52 15.04 -27.87 -38.46
CA GLY A 52 15.14 -26.80 -39.44
C GLY A 52 14.01 -26.97 -40.45
N ALA A 53 12.89 -26.26 -40.28
CA ALA A 53 11.72 -26.45 -41.14
C ALA A 53 10.98 -25.14 -41.43
N ASN A 54 10.41 -25.07 -42.64
CA ASN A 54 9.42 -24.05 -43.01
C ASN A 54 8.13 -24.31 -42.21
N VAL A 55 7.73 -23.36 -41.36
CA VAL A 55 6.52 -23.45 -40.56
C VAL A 55 5.36 -22.80 -41.31
N ASP A 56 4.36 -23.59 -41.70
CA ASP A 56 3.11 -23.08 -42.28
C ASP A 56 2.06 -22.94 -41.15
N LEU A 57 1.86 -21.73 -40.63
CA LEU A 57 0.87 -21.44 -39.59
C LEU A 57 -0.53 -21.29 -40.23
N GLY A 58 -1.35 -22.35 -40.17
CA GLY A 58 -2.73 -22.33 -40.62
C GLY A 58 -3.74 -22.19 -39.47
N PHE A 59 -4.51 -21.10 -39.43
CA PHE A 59 -5.61 -20.93 -38.48
C PHE A 59 -6.91 -21.53 -39.03
N SER A 60 -7.41 -22.63 -38.46
CA SER A 60 -8.75 -23.16 -38.78
C SER A 60 -9.78 -22.74 -37.73
N GLY A 61 -10.90 -22.18 -38.20
CA GLY A 61 -11.82 -21.36 -37.41
C GLY A 61 -12.73 -22.05 -36.38
N ALA A 62 -13.37 -21.14 -35.63
CA ALA A 62 -14.22 -21.29 -34.47
C ALA A 62 -15.30 -22.40 -34.51
N GLY A 63 -15.35 -23.18 -33.43
CA GLY A 63 -16.51 -23.93 -32.98
C GLY A 63 -16.77 -23.61 -31.50
N SER A 64 -18.03 -23.38 -31.15
CA SER A 64 -18.48 -23.14 -29.77
C SER A 64 -18.07 -24.30 -28.86
N ASN A 65 -17.29 -23.97 -27.81
CA ASN A 65 -16.74 -24.83 -26.75
C ASN A 65 -15.29 -25.29 -26.98
N GLY A 66 -14.33 -24.54 -26.42
CA GLY A 66 -12.97 -25.02 -26.15
C GLY A 66 -11.93 -24.55 -27.16
N THR A 67 -11.17 -23.54 -26.75
CA THR A 67 -10.00 -22.97 -27.42
C THR A 67 -8.83 -23.97 -27.42
N GLY A 68 -8.55 -24.56 -28.58
CA GLY A 68 -7.28 -25.22 -28.85
C GLY A 68 -6.70 -24.67 -30.15
N LEU A 69 -5.57 -23.98 -30.07
CA LEU A 69 -4.76 -23.67 -31.26
C LEU A 69 -4.11 -24.97 -31.72
N GLY A 70 -4.43 -25.38 -32.96
CA GLY A 70 -3.76 -26.48 -33.64
C GLY A 70 -2.57 -25.93 -34.44
N VAL A 71 -1.37 -26.44 -34.20
CA VAL A 71 -0.18 -26.11 -35.02
C VAL A 71 0.24 -27.35 -35.79
N SER A 72 0.35 -27.23 -37.12
CA SER A 72 0.83 -28.29 -38.00
C SER A 72 2.27 -27.97 -38.45
N ILE A 73 3.24 -28.80 -38.08
CA ILE A 73 4.64 -28.67 -38.51
C ILE A 73 4.90 -29.73 -39.59
N TYR A 74 5.34 -29.31 -40.78
CA TYR A 74 5.76 -30.23 -41.84
C TYR A 74 7.25 -30.50 -41.74
N ASP A 75 7.62 -31.78 -41.77
CA ASP A 75 9.01 -32.19 -41.79
C ASP A 75 9.35 -32.90 -43.12
N PRO A 76 10.25 -32.32 -43.92
CA PRO A 76 10.60 -32.84 -45.24
C PRO A 76 11.40 -34.15 -45.18
N ASP A 77 12.07 -34.48 -44.08
CA ASP A 77 12.95 -35.66 -43.98
C ASP A 77 12.17 -36.98 -43.83
N TRP A 78 10.96 -36.94 -43.28
CA TRP A 78 10.05 -38.10 -43.19
C TRP A 78 8.72 -37.90 -43.92
N ASN A 79 8.55 -36.77 -44.62
CA ASN A 79 7.38 -36.43 -45.44
C ASN A 79 6.06 -36.59 -44.64
N GLY A 80 6.05 -36.03 -43.44
CA GLY A 80 4.96 -36.14 -42.47
C GLY A 80 4.57 -34.80 -41.85
N TYR A 81 3.38 -34.75 -41.26
CA TYR A 81 2.90 -33.60 -40.49
C TYR A 81 2.84 -33.98 -39.00
N LEU A 82 3.43 -33.15 -38.15
CA LEU A 82 3.21 -33.16 -36.71
C LEU A 82 2.08 -32.19 -36.40
N ASN A 83 0.96 -32.70 -35.88
CA ASN A 83 -0.15 -31.87 -35.42
C ASN A 83 -0.08 -31.76 -33.89
N LEU A 84 0.14 -30.54 -33.41
CA LEU A 84 0.10 -30.19 -32.00
C LEU A 84 -1.31 -29.68 -31.69
N ASP A 85 -2.04 -30.45 -30.89
CA ASP A 85 -3.33 -30.04 -30.34
C ASP A 85 -3.10 -29.37 -28.97
N ASN A 86 -3.81 -28.27 -28.70
CA ASN A 86 -3.68 -27.47 -27.47
C ASN A 86 -2.32 -26.77 -27.31
N VAL A 87 -1.84 -26.09 -28.35
CA VAL A 87 -0.67 -25.20 -28.22
C VAL A 87 -1.04 -24.00 -27.37
N VAL A 88 -0.36 -23.86 -26.23
CA VAL A 88 -0.39 -22.65 -25.42
C VAL A 88 0.73 -21.76 -25.94
N ILE A 89 0.35 -20.66 -26.60
CA ILE A 89 1.28 -19.57 -26.89
C ILE A 89 1.39 -18.78 -25.59
N SER A 90 2.46 -19.03 -24.82
CA SER A 90 2.87 -18.14 -23.75
C SER A 90 3.64 -17.01 -24.41
N THR A 91 3.01 -15.85 -24.56
CA THR A 91 3.81 -14.63 -24.65
C THR A 91 4.40 -14.43 -23.26
N ALA A 92 5.72 -14.50 -23.13
CA ALA A 92 6.38 -14.12 -21.88
C ALA A 92 5.83 -12.75 -21.45
N VAL A 93 5.38 -12.65 -20.19
CA VAL A 93 4.86 -11.38 -19.68
C VAL A 93 6.01 -10.39 -19.66
N THR A 94 5.95 -9.36 -20.49
CA THR A 94 7.00 -8.35 -20.56
C THR A 94 6.95 -7.48 -19.31
N LEU A 95 7.94 -7.66 -18.43
CA LEU A 95 8.16 -6.78 -17.28
C LEU A 95 8.62 -5.39 -17.74
N PRO A 96 8.40 -4.33 -16.94
CA PRO A 96 8.81 -3.00 -17.31
C PRO A 96 10.33 -2.87 -17.17
N THR A 97 10.90 -1.92 -17.90
CA THR A 97 12.30 -1.53 -17.75
C THR A 97 12.41 -0.39 -16.74
N THR A 98 13.56 -0.27 -16.07
CA THR A 98 13.80 0.85 -15.15
C THR A 98 15.07 1.61 -15.46
N ARG A 99 15.05 2.91 -15.18
CA ARG A 99 16.20 3.79 -15.34
C ARG A 99 16.39 4.62 -14.09
N LEU A 100 17.51 4.41 -13.41
CA LEU A 100 17.89 5.21 -12.25
C LEU A 100 17.96 6.70 -12.62
N MET A 101 17.29 7.52 -11.81
CA MET A 101 17.26 8.97 -11.92
C MET A 101 18.21 9.57 -10.87
N PRO A 102 19.48 9.82 -11.22
CA PRO A 102 20.51 10.13 -10.23
C PRO A 102 20.20 11.41 -9.44
N VAL A 103 20.58 11.40 -8.17
CA VAL A 103 20.62 12.61 -7.35
C VAL A 103 21.90 13.37 -7.69
N VAL A 104 21.76 14.62 -8.15
CA VAL A 104 22.87 15.48 -8.55
C VAL A 104 22.69 16.84 -7.88
N THR A 105 23.47 17.12 -6.84
CA THR A 105 23.40 18.37 -6.06
C THR A 105 24.62 19.25 -6.20
N GLU A 106 25.73 18.69 -6.69
CA GLU A 106 27.02 19.35 -6.85
C GLU A 106 27.58 19.15 -8.27
N SER A 107 28.37 20.10 -8.74
CA SER A 107 29.15 19.99 -9.96
C SER A 107 30.31 18.99 -9.79
N PRO A 108 30.97 18.55 -10.88
CA PRO A 108 32.15 17.68 -10.78
C PRO A 108 33.32 18.29 -9.97
N THR A 109 33.32 19.60 -9.72
CA THR A 109 34.30 20.30 -8.89
C THR A 109 33.84 20.49 -7.44
N GLY A 110 32.68 19.95 -7.04
CA GLY A 110 32.14 20.00 -5.69
C GLY A 110 31.40 21.30 -5.35
N GLU A 111 31.03 22.10 -6.34
CA GLU A 111 30.23 23.32 -6.11
C GLU A 111 28.75 22.99 -6.13
N LEU A 112 27.99 23.50 -5.14
CA LEU A 112 26.54 23.32 -5.11
C LEU A 112 25.88 23.89 -6.38
N LEU A 113 25.05 23.09 -7.02
CA LEU A 113 24.31 23.48 -8.22
C LEU A 113 23.17 24.45 -7.87
N SER A 114 22.76 25.25 -8.86
CA SER A 114 21.53 26.03 -8.75
C SER A 114 20.29 25.14 -8.60
N ALA A 115 19.14 25.73 -8.26
CA ALA A 115 17.92 24.96 -8.05
C ALA A 115 17.41 24.31 -9.36
N GLU A 116 17.68 24.94 -10.49
CA GLU A 116 17.33 24.51 -11.84
C GLU A 116 18.30 23.46 -12.41
N GLU A 117 19.53 23.39 -11.91
CA GLU A 117 20.53 22.41 -12.33
C GLU A 117 20.52 21.17 -11.43
N ARG A 118 20.25 21.34 -10.12
CA ARG A 118 20.22 20.21 -9.18
C ARG A 118 19.07 19.26 -9.51
N SER A 119 19.36 17.96 -9.54
CA SER A 119 18.40 16.90 -9.76
C SER A 119 18.17 16.16 -8.44
N THR A 120 16.97 16.33 -7.86
CA THR A 120 16.57 15.69 -6.60
C THR A 120 15.13 15.18 -6.77
N PRO A 121 14.74 14.05 -6.14
CA PRO A 121 13.38 13.56 -6.22
C PRO A 121 12.38 14.57 -5.64
N PHE A 122 11.25 14.76 -6.31
CA PHE A 122 10.06 15.30 -5.66
C PHE A 122 9.61 14.32 -4.58
N LEU A 123 9.19 14.80 -3.41
CA LEU A 123 8.79 13.94 -2.28
C LEU A 123 9.96 13.14 -1.67
N ALA A 124 11.21 13.59 -1.85
CA ALA A 124 12.36 13.01 -1.15
C ALA A 124 12.15 12.99 0.38
N HIS A 125 12.72 12.03 1.10
CA HIS A 125 12.63 11.96 2.56
C HIS A 125 13.07 13.27 3.24
N LEU A 126 12.45 13.61 4.37
CA LEU A 126 12.86 14.76 5.18
C LEU A 126 14.04 14.37 6.07
N GLY A 127 15.25 14.71 5.63
CA GLY A 127 16.49 14.35 6.31
C GLY A 127 17.34 13.44 5.45
N ASP A 128 18.37 12.84 6.06
CA ASP A 128 19.26 11.89 5.37
C ASP A 128 18.86 10.45 5.74
N PRO A 129 18.41 9.61 4.79
CA PRO A 129 18.09 8.21 5.06
C PRO A 129 19.30 7.40 5.56
N GLY A 130 20.52 7.86 5.30
CA GLY A 130 21.75 7.27 5.82
C GLY A 130 21.83 7.27 7.35
N GLU A 131 21.16 8.21 8.04
CA GLU A 131 21.12 8.28 9.52
C GLU A 131 20.48 7.04 10.16
N PHE A 132 19.64 6.31 9.42
CA PHE A 132 19.04 5.05 9.82
C PHE A 132 19.43 3.87 8.92
N GLY A 133 20.54 4.00 8.17
CA GLY A 133 21.13 2.92 7.38
C GLY A 133 20.41 2.60 6.06
N TYR A 134 19.63 3.55 5.54
CA TYR A 134 18.87 3.41 4.30
C TYR A 134 19.47 4.24 3.17
N VAL A 135 19.07 3.90 1.95
CA VAL A 135 19.23 4.74 0.75
C VAL A 135 17.85 5.09 0.20
N GLU A 136 17.77 6.24 -0.47
CA GLU A 136 16.63 6.65 -1.28
C GLU A 136 17.08 6.80 -2.74
N GLU A 137 16.43 6.07 -3.63
CA GLU A 137 16.70 6.06 -5.05
C GLU A 137 15.38 6.27 -5.80
N GLU A 138 15.42 6.95 -6.94
CA GLU A 138 14.26 7.17 -7.79
C GLU A 138 14.52 6.56 -9.16
N TYR A 139 13.53 5.84 -9.70
CA TYR A 139 13.61 5.17 -10.99
C TYR A 139 12.46 5.62 -11.87
N GLU A 140 12.77 5.90 -13.14
CA GLU A 140 11.77 5.96 -14.21
C GLU A 140 11.42 4.53 -14.59
N VAL A 141 10.13 4.23 -14.74
CA VAL A 141 9.61 2.89 -15.04
C VAL A 141 8.82 2.95 -16.33
N SER A 142 9.28 2.22 -17.36
CA SER A 142 8.69 2.22 -18.69
C SER A 142 8.14 0.85 -19.03
N GLY A 143 6.87 0.80 -19.42
CA GLY A 143 6.19 -0.45 -19.78
C GLY A 143 5.05 -0.23 -20.75
N VAL A 144 4.33 -1.31 -21.03
CA VAL A 144 3.14 -1.31 -21.89
C VAL A 144 2.02 -1.95 -21.10
N GLY A 145 0.93 -1.21 -20.91
CA GLY A 145 -0.25 -1.67 -20.17
C GLY A 145 -1.52 -1.61 -21.01
N ASN A 146 -2.63 -1.99 -20.41
CA ASN A 146 -3.95 -2.01 -21.01
C ASN A 146 -4.87 -0.99 -20.31
N ILE A 147 -6.02 -0.75 -20.93
CA ILE A 147 -7.16 -0.07 -20.33
C ILE A 147 -8.24 -1.12 -20.13
N TYR A 148 -8.93 -1.01 -19.00
CA TYR A 148 -9.92 -1.98 -18.55
C TYR A 148 -11.27 -1.31 -18.35
N ASP A 149 -12.35 -2.03 -18.62
CA ASP A 149 -13.70 -1.67 -18.20
C ASP A 149 -14.33 -2.84 -17.46
N TYR A 150 -15.31 -2.58 -16.60
CA TYR A 150 -16.09 -3.65 -15.98
C TYR A 150 -16.89 -4.39 -17.06
N VAL A 151 -16.90 -5.73 -16.99
CA VAL A 151 -17.72 -6.58 -17.87
C VAL A 151 -19.20 -6.25 -17.69
N ASP A 152 -19.59 -5.99 -16.43
CA ASP A 152 -20.93 -5.59 -16.06
C ASP A 152 -20.94 -4.19 -15.41
N ASN A 153 -21.64 -3.26 -16.04
CA ASN A 153 -21.82 -1.90 -15.53
C ASN A 153 -22.97 -1.79 -14.51
N ASP A 154 -23.81 -2.82 -14.37
CA ASP A 154 -24.92 -2.89 -13.40
C ASP A 154 -24.43 -3.25 -11.98
N ALA A 155 -23.11 -3.25 -11.76
CA ALA A 155 -22.49 -3.47 -10.45
C ALA A 155 -22.79 -4.83 -9.82
N GLN A 156 -22.92 -5.89 -10.64
CA GLN A 156 -23.15 -7.24 -10.12
C GLN A 156 -21.85 -8.05 -10.00
N SER A 157 -20.75 -7.59 -10.60
CA SER A 157 -19.48 -8.29 -10.62
C SER A 157 -18.28 -7.32 -10.57
N PRO A 158 -17.17 -7.70 -9.90
CA PRO A 158 -15.90 -6.99 -9.99
C PRO A 158 -15.07 -7.34 -11.23
N GLU A 159 -15.57 -8.21 -12.09
CA GLU A 159 -14.88 -8.70 -13.28
C GLU A 159 -14.64 -7.59 -14.30
N ILE A 160 -13.44 -7.59 -14.87
CA ILE A 160 -12.96 -6.60 -15.84
C ILE A 160 -12.59 -7.27 -17.15
N ALA A 161 -12.67 -6.51 -18.23
CA ALA A 161 -12.16 -6.89 -19.53
C ALA A 161 -11.27 -5.78 -20.10
N VAL A 162 -10.27 -6.17 -20.88
CA VAL A 162 -9.44 -5.23 -21.64
C VAL A 162 -10.33 -4.51 -22.67
N SER A 163 -10.44 -3.20 -22.56
CA SER A 163 -11.11 -2.35 -23.55
C SER A 163 -10.15 -1.79 -24.59
N GLU A 164 -8.89 -1.58 -24.22
CA GLU A 164 -7.83 -1.18 -25.15
C GLU A 164 -6.49 -1.77 -24.71
N ALA A 165 -5.71 -2.31 -25.63
CA ALA A 165 -4.45 -2.99 -25.33
C ALA A 165 -3.23 -2.25 -25.90
N GLY A 166 -2.05 -2.50 -25.31
CA GLY A 166 -0.78 -2.06 -25.90
C GLY A 166 -0.47 -0.58 -25.71
N ILE A 167 -0.83 -0.01 -24.56
CA ILE A 167 -0.74 1.41 -24.25
C ILE A 167 0.53 1.70 -23.44
N PRO A 168 1.52 2.40 -24.01
CA PRO A 168 2.77 2.66 -23.32
C PRO A 168 2.55 3.61 -22.14
N TYR A 169 3.23 3.33 -21.04
CA TYR A 169 3.31 4.23 -19.89
C TYR A 169 4.77 4.46 -19.47
N VAL A 170 5.02 5.62 -18.89
CA VAL A 170 6.23 5.96 -18.17
C VAL A 170 5.83 6.60 -16.85
N THR A 171 6.05 5.89 -15.74
CA THR A 171 5.81 6.37 -14.37
C THR A 171 7.13 6.42 -13.59
N ARG A 172 7.07 6.64 -12.27
CA ARG A 172 8.24 6.56 -11.39
C ARG A 172 8.02 5.66 -10.18
N MET A 173 9.13 5.10 -9.70
CA MET A 173 9.28 4.45 -8.39
C MET A 173 10.21 5.27 -7.50
N LEU A 174 9.80 5.50 -6.25
CA LEU A 174 10.67 5.99 -5.18
C LEU A 174 10.99 4.84 -4.23
N VAL A 175 12.22 4.33 -4.29
CA VAL A 175 12.69 3.16 -3.53
C VAL A 175 13.46 3.63 -2.31
N ARG A 176 13.00 3.23 -1.13
CA ARG A 176 13.67 3.48 0.16
C ARG A 176 13.94 2.15 0.82
N ARG A 177 15.21 1.77 0.94
CA ARG A 177 15.61 0.42 1.37
C ARG A 177 16.88 0.45 2.23
N PRO A 178 17.16 -0.61 2.99
CA PRO A 178 18.47 -0.77 3.63
C PRO A 178 19.61 -0.64 2.61
N ALA A 179 20.68 0.05 3.00
CA ALA A 179 21.88 0.20 2.18
C ALA A 179 22.62 -1.15 2.01
N ASN A 180 22.56 -2.00 3.02
CA ASN A 180 23.16 -3.34 3.04
C ASN A 180 22.07 -4.40 2.80
N PRO A 181 22.17 -5.23 1.74
CA PRO A 181 21.21 -6.31 1.49
C PRO A 181 21.02 -7.26 2.68
N ALA A 182 22.07 -7.52 3.47
CA ALA A 182 21.97 -8.39 4.64
C ALA A 182 21.11 -7.83 5.79
N ALA A 183 20.75 -6.54 5.75
CA ALA A 183 19.83 -5.92 6.69
C ALA A 183 18.38 -5.94 6.20
N PHE A 184 18.13 -6.34 4.95
CA PHE A 184 16.78 -6.43 4.40
C PHE A 184 16.04 -7.67 4.93
N ASN A 185 14.78 -7.51 5.28
CA ASN A 185 13.98 -8.59 5.87
C ASN A 185 13.09 -9.35 4.88
N GLY A 186 13.27 -9.15 3.57
CA GLY A 186 12.47 -9.81 2.54
C GLY A 186 11.13 -9.11 2.24
N THR A 187 10.72 -8.08 3.00
CA THR A 187 9.41 -7.43 2.84
C THR A 187 9.53 -6.05 2.19
N VAL A 188 8.75 -5.83 1.13
CA VAL A 188 8.56 -4.53 0.48
C VAL A 188 7.13 -4.03 0.73
N TYR A 189 6.99 -2.79 1.20
CA TYR A 189 5.71 -2.08 1.21
C TYR A 189 5.61 -1.23 -0.05
N VAL A 190 4.69 -1.56 -0.95
CA VAL A 190 4.43 -0.78 -2.17
C VAL A 190 3.28 0.18 -1.89
N GLU A 191 3.58 1.46 -1.78
CA GLU A 191 2.57 2.50 -1.63
C GLU A 191 2.18 3.04 -3.01
N ILE A 192 0.88 2.96 -3.30
CA ILE A 192 0.29 3.75 -4.38
C ILE A 192 0.34 5.21 -3.90
N LEU A 193 1.20 6.03 -4.51
CA LEU A 193 1.37 7.42 -4.08
C LEU A 193 0.05 8.16 -4.23
N ASN A 194 -0.31 8.96 -3.23
CA ASN A 194 -1.59 9.63 -3.20
C ASN A 194 -1.57 10.87 -4.10
N SER A 195 -2.57 11.02 -4.95
CA SER A 195 -2.69 12.10 -5.94
C SER A 195 -3.76 13.14 -5.63
N THR A 196 -4.40 13.09 -4.46
CA THR A 196 -5.53 13.96 -4.08
C THR A 196 -5.18 15.44 -4.18
N ALA A 197 -3.92 15.78 -3.88
CA ALA A 197 -3.40 17.14 -3.93
C ALA A 197 -2.91 17.56 -5.33
N TRP A 198 -3.19 16.77 -6.39
CA TRP A 198 -2.71 16.92 -7.77
C TRP A 198 -1.23 16.57 -8.00
N TRP A 199 -0.50 16.26 -6.94
CA TRP A 199 0.89 15.79 -6.93
C TRP A 199 1.02 14.62 -5.95
N ASP A 200 2.11 13.87 -6.05
CA ASP A 200 2.35 12.71 -5.19
C ASP A 200 2.49 13.09 -3.71
N ASP A 201 1.93 12.26 -2.83
CA ASP A 201 2.16 12.25 -1.39
C ASP A 201 2.34 10.79 -0.92
N ASP A 202 3.14 10.58 0.12
CA ASP A 202 3.52 9.26 0.67
C ASP A 202 3.11 9.11 2.15
N PRO A 203 1.81 9.22 2.46
CA PRO A 203 1.31 9.17 3.83
C PRO A 203 1.71 7.89 4.58
N ILE A 204 1.70 6.71 3.94
CA ILE A 204 2.07 5.47 4.64
C ILE A 204 3.53 5.52 5.07
N TRP A 205 4.45 5.97 4.20
CA TRP A 205 5.83 6.20 4.59
C TRP A 205 5.95 7.23 5.72
N ARG A 206 5.36 8.41 5.57
CA ARG A 206 5.52 9.52 6.53
C ARG A 206 4.98 9.18 7.92
N MET A 207 3.98 8.31 8.00
CA MET A 207 3.44 7.82 9.27
C MET A 207 4.25 6.64 9.83
N SER A 208 4.74 5.73 8.98
CA SER A 208 5.18 4.40 9.43
C SER A 208 6.65 4.07 9.19
N TYR A 209 7.45 4.95 8.54
CA TYR A 209 8.85 4.65 8.20
C TYR A 209 9.73 4.19 9.37
N PRO A 210 9.58 4.67 10.63
CA PRO A 210 10.42 4.19 11.73
C PRO A 210 10.21 2.70 11.97
N SER A 211 8.98 2.20 11.77
CA SER A 211 8.67 0.78 11.89
C SER A 211 9.27 -0.06 10.76
N PHE A 212 9.33 0.48 9.53
CA PHE A 212 9.97 -0.19 8.40
C PHE A 212 11.48 -0.29 8.61
N ALA A 213 12.10 0.82 9.01
CA ALA A 213 13.52 0.91 9.28
C ALA A 213 13.96 0.02 10.45
N ALA A 214 13.15 -0.07 11.51
CA ALA A 214 13.45 -0.89 12.70
C ALA A 214 13.65 -2.38 12.37
N VAL A 215 13.01 -2.87 11.32
CA VAL A 215 13.06 -4.29 10.91
C VAL A 215 13.72 -4.52 9.56
N GLY A 216 14.19 -3.47 8.89
CA GLY A 216 14.86 -3.60 7.60
C GLY A 216 13.90 -3.88 6.42
N SER A 217 12.65 -3.44 6.47
CA SER A 217 11.75 -3.53 5.31
C SER A 217 12.02 -2.42 4.30
N ALA A 218 11.84 -2.71 3.01
CA ALA A 218 11.90 -1.71 1.96
C ALA A 218 10.52 -1.07 1.75
N TYR A 219 10.54 0.14 1.21
CA TYR A 219 9.37 0.90 0.79
C TYR A 219 9.54 1.28 -0.68
N VAL A 220 8.49 1.17 -1.47
CA VAL A 220 8.45 1.60 -2.87
C VAL A 220 7.18 2.42 -3.09
N GLY A 221 7.32 3.70 -3.38
CA GLY A 221 6.21 4.56 -3.80
C GLY A 221 6.07 4.56 -5.32
N ILE A 222 4.88 4.29 -5.86
CA ILE A 222 4.60 4.34 -7.30
C ILE A 222 3.67 5.50 -7.62
N THR A 223 4.07 6.39 -8.52
CA THR A 223 3.22 7.49 -9.02
C THR A 223 2.00 6.92 -9.75
N SER A 224 0.82 7.35 -9.30
CA SER A 224 -0.39 6.55 -9.48
C SER A 224 -1.27 6.93 -10.67
N ASP A 225 -1.15 8.14 -11.23
CA ASP A 225 -2.13 8.59 -12.21
C ASP A 225 -1.66 9.70 -13.17
N PRO A 226 -2.47 10.01 -14.20
CA PRO A 226 -2.17 11.10 -15.12
C PRO A 226 -2.06 12.49 -14.48
N LEU A 227 -2.70 12.75 -13.34
CA LEU A 227 -2.68 14.08 -12.70
C LEU A 227 -1.29 14.38 -12.16
N THR A 228 -0.76 13.43 -11.40
CA THR A 228 0.57 13.49 -10.78
C THR A 228 1.68 13.45 -11.82
N VAL A 229 1.58 12.58 -12.82
CA VAL A 229 2.52 12.54 -13.96
C VAL A 229 2.58 13.89 -14.69
N LYS A 230 1.42 14.49 -15.02
CA LYS A 230 1.37 15.79 -15.69
C LYS A 230 1.88 16.91 -14.79
N PHE A 231 1.59 16.87 -13.49
CA PHE A 231 2.14 17.84 -12.55
C PHE A 231 3.68 17.81 -12.54
N LEU A 232 4.27 16.62 -12.35
CA LEU A 232 5.73 16.47 -12.25
C LEU A 232 6.44 16.89 -13.55
N ARG A 233 5.91 16.50 -14.71
CA ARG A 233 6.47 16.83 -16.01
C ARG A 233 6.28 18.30 -16.39
N ASP A 234 5.07 18.82 -16.23
CA ASP A 234 4.67 20.09 -16.87
C ASP A 234 4.71 21.28 -15.90
N ARG A 235 4.51 21.06 -14.60
CA ARG A 235 4.26 22.13 -13.61
C ARG A 235 5.31 22.23 -12.52
N TRP A 236 5.91 21.15 -12.06
CA TRP A 236 6.93 21.24 -11.01
C TRP A 236 8.16 22.03 -11.50
N GLY A 237 8.54 23.08 -10.77
CA GLY A 237 9.57 24.04 -11.22
C GLY A 237 9.09 25.15 -12.18
N ALA A 238 7.78 25.25 -12.45
CA ALA A 238 7.19 26.40 -13.16
C ALA A 238 7.22 27.68 -12.29
N PRO A 239 7.06 28.90 -12.86
CA PRO A 239 7.23 30.17 -12.14
C PRO A 239 6.38 30.37 -10.88
N GLU A 240 5.26 29.65 -10.74
CA GLU A 240 4.40 29.65 -9.56
C GLU A 240 4.91 28.77 -8.40
N PHE A 241 5.94 27.95 -8.63
CA PHE A 241 6.59 27.09 -7.64
C PHE A 241 8.08 27.46 -7.49
N VAL A 242 8.75 26.88 -6.50
CA VAL A 242 10.22 27.01 -6.41
C VAL A 242 10.91 26.48 -7.67
N PRO A 243 11.98 27.13 -8.15
CA PRO A 243 12.71 26.62 -9.30
C PRO A 243 13.28 25.22 -9.06
N ARG A 244 13.23 24.38 -10.10
CA ARG A 244 13.67 22.98 -10.10
C ARG A 244 14.17 22.57 -11.48
N ASN A 245 14.97 21.50 -11.53
CA ASN A 245 15.35 20.86 -12.79
C ASN A 245 14.14 20.16 -13.42
N ARG A 246 13.59 20.76 -14.49
CA ARG A 246 12.41 20.25 -15.21
C ARG A 246 12.72 19.08 -16.13
N ASP A 247 13.98 18.92 -16.53
CA ASP A 247 14.41 17.82 -17.40
C ASP A 247 14.33 16.46 -16.69
N ARG A 248 14.33 16.46 -15.35
CA ARG A 248 14.23 15.24 -14.53
C ARG A 248 13.01 14.40 -14.90
N TYR A 249 11.84 15.00 -15.06
CA TYR A 249 10.56 14.31 -15.29
C TYR A 249 10.00 14.45 -16.70
N GLN A 250 10.79 14.98 -17.65
CA GLN A 250 10.32 15.28 -19.00
C GLN A 250 9.75 14.08 -19.77
N ASN A 251 10.21 12.87 -19.43
CA ASN A 251 9.81 11.63 -20.09
C ASN A 251 8.59 10.96 -19.47
N LEU A 252 8.09 11.41 -18.31
CA LEU A 252 6.92 10.79 -17.68
C LEU A 252 5.70 10.90 -18.61
N ALA A 253 4.98 9.80 -18.77
CA ALA A 253 3.90 9.67 -19.74
C ALA A 253 2.85 8.68 -19.24
N MET A 254 1.74 9.21 -18.75
CA MET A 254 0.55 8.44 -18.40
C MET A 254 -0.64 9.33 -18.69
N ASP A 255 -1.43 8.96 -19.69
CA ASP A 255 -2.51 9.81 -20.20
C ASP A 255 -3.89 9.37 -19.71
N ARG A 256 -4.02 8.11 -19.28
CA ARG A 256 -5.27 7.51 -18.83
C ARG A 256 -5.12 6.78 -17.50
N PHE A 257 -6.14 6.90 -16.66
CA PHE A 257 -6.19 6.23 -15.35
C PHE A 257 -6.08 4.71 -15.45
N GLY A 258 -6.62 4.08 -16.50
CA GLY A 258 -6.54 2.62 -16.66
C GLY A 258 -5.12 2.05 -16.74
N GLN A 259 -4.11 2.85 -17.09
CA GLN A 259 -2.72 2.38 -17.20
C GLN A 259 -2.10 2.02 -15.84
N ILE A 260 -2.63 2.56 -14.74
CA ILE A 260 -2.07 2.31 -13.41
C ILE A 260 -2.11 0.85 -13.02
N TRP A 261 -3.14 0.10 -13.44
CA TRP A 261 -3.35 -1.25 -12.97
C TRP A 261 -2.20 -2.16 -13.39
N ASP A 262 -1.88 -2.16 -14.68
CA ASP A 262 -0.72 -2.91 -15.19
C ASP A 262 0.60 -2.32 -14.71
N ALA A 263 0.71 -0.99 -14.55
CA ALA A 263 1.91 -0.40 -13.97
C ALA A 263 2.17 -0.92 -12.55
N LEU A 264 1.14 -1.09 -11.71
CA LEU A 264 1.25 -1.69 -10.39
C LEU A 264 1.60 -3.18 -10.45
N SER A 265 0.94 -3.95 -11.31
CA SER A 265 1.17 -5.40 -11.48
C SER A 265 2.60 -5.69 -11.95
N GLN A 266 3.00 -5.03 -13.03
CA GLN A 266 4.31 -5.20 -13.68
C GLN A 266 5.44 -4.73 -12.76
N SER A 267 5.22 -3.63 -12.03
CA SER A 267 6.18 -3.13 -11.03
C SER A 267 6.40 -4.12 -9.88
N ALA A 268 5.33 -4.69 -9.32
CA ALA A 268 5.44 -5.66 -8.24
C ALA A 268 6.04 -6.99 -8.71
N ALA A 269 5.67 -7.45 -9.90
CA ALA A 269 6.29 -8.62 -10.52
C ALA A 269 7.80 -8.41 -10.75
N LEU A 270 8.20 -7.24 -11.26
CA LEU A 270 9.62 -6.88 -11.44
C LEU A 270 10.39 -6.91 -10.12
N LEU A 271 9.82 -6.37 -9.04
CA LEU A 271 10.48 -6.39 -7.73
C LEU A 271 10.74 -7.80 -7.20
N LYS A 272 9.91 -8.79 -7.58
CA LYS A 272 10.09 -10.21 -7.23
C LYS A 272 11.08 -10.96 -8.14
N ASP A 273 11.43 -10.38 -9.29
CA ASP A 273 12.35 -10.99 -10.27
C ASP A 273 13.81 -10.59 -9.95
N ASP A 274 14.44 -11.34 -9.04
CA ASP A 274 15.77 -10.99 -8.48
C ASP A 274 16.91 -11.06 -9.50
N ASP A 275 16.73 -11.83 -10.57
CA ASP A 275 17.71 -12.00 -11.66
C ASP A 275 17.58 -10.92 -12.75
N ASN A 276 16.54 -10.08 -12.69
CA ASN A 276 16.27 -9.07 -13.70
C ASN A 276 17.13 -7.81 -13.47
N PRO A 277 17.94 -7.37 -14.46
CA PRO A 277 18.80 -6.20 -14.31
C PRO A 277 18.01 -4.88 -14.20
N ASP A 278 16.76 -4.85 -14.64
CA ASP A 278 15.87 -3.71 -14.47
C ASP A 278 15.25 -3.65 -13.07
N ASN A 279 15.38 -4.69 -12.24
CA ASN A 279 14.82 -4.69 -10.89
C ASN A 279 15.63 -3.77 -9.93
N PRO A 280 15.04 -2.70 -9.37
CA PRO A 280 15.72 -1.82 -8.41
C PRO A 280 16.16 -2.51 -7.11
N MET A 281 15.63 -3.70 -6.85
CA MET A 281 15.92 -4.55 -5.69
C MET A 281 16.71 -5.82 -6.07
N ALA A 282 17.29 -5.90 -7.27
CA ALA A 282 18.07 -7.07 -7.69
C ALA A 282 19.16 -7.43 -6.66
N GLY A 283 19.22 -8.71 -6.27
CA GLY A 283 20.13 -9.24 -5.26
C GLY A 283 19.71 -9.00 -3.81
N PHE A 284 18.52 -8.43 -3.56
CA PHE A 284 17.95 -8.31 -2.22
C PHE A 284 17.07 -9.50 -1.86
N GLY A 285 16.58 -10.28 -2.83
CA GLY A 285 15.69 -11.42 -2.57
C GLY A 285 14.36 -10.98 -1.96
N VAL A 286 13.55 -10.26 -2.72
CA VAL A 286 12.20 -9.85 -2.29
C VAL A 286 11.32 -11.09 -2.13
N GLU A 287 10.88 -11.36 -0.90
CA GLU A 287 10.05 -12.52 -0.56
C GLU A 287 8.56 -12.17 -0.48
N ARG A 288 8.25 -10.93 -0.07
CA ARG A 288 6.88 -10.47 0.21
C ARG A 288 6.68 -9.04 -0.26
N ILE A 289 5.54 -8.77 -0.90
CA ILE A 289 5.11 -7.42 -1.23
C ILE A 289 3.73 -7.16 -0.62
N ILE A 290 3.63 -6.10 0.19
CA ILE A 290 2.38 -5.62 0.77
C ILE A 290 1.98 -4.35 0.03
N GLN A 291 0.86 -4.38 -0.69
CA GLN A 291 0.32 -3.18 -1.32
C GLN A 291 -0.37 -2.31 -0.28
N THR A 292 -0.07 -1.02 -0.29
CA THR A 292 -0.63 -0.05 0.64
C THR A 292 -1.15 1.19 -0.10
N GLY A 293 -2.08 1.88 0.54
CA GLY A 293 -2.55 3.18 0.09
C GLY A 293 -3.37 3.84 1.19
N TYR A 294 -3.43 5.18 1.15
CA TYR A 294 -4.13 5.99 2.13
C TYR A 294 -5.08 6.95 1.42
N SER A 295 -6.27 7.19 1.97
CA SER A 295 -7.24 8.10 1.35
C SER A 295 -7.57 7.67 -0.08
N GLN A 296 -7.45 8.56 -1.06
CA GLN A 296 -7.68 8.24 -2.46
C GLN A 296 -6.92 7.00 -2.96
N SER A 297 -5.64 6.82 -2.59
CA SER A 297 -4.83 5.68 -3.02
C SER A 297 -5.20 4.36 -2.34
N GLY A 298 -5.83 4.41 -1.16
CA GLY A 298 -6.45 3.23 -0.56
C GLY A 298 -7.65 2.72 -1.38
N GLY A 299 -8.35 3.62 -2.08
CA GLY A 299 -9.40 3.27 -3.04
C GLY A 299 -8.87 2.57 -4.29
N PHE A 300 -7.72 3.00 -4.82
CA PHE A 300 -7.01 2.24 -5.88
C PHE A 300 -6.64 0.86 -5.39
N GLY A 301 -6.05 0.78 -4.20
CA GLY A 301 -5.60 -0.49 -3.66
C GLY A 301 -6.75 -1.48 -3.43
N LYS A 302 -7.93 -0.97 -3.10
CA LYS A 302 -9.15 -1.74 -2.98
C LYS A 302 -9.65 -2.27 -4.32
N THR A 303 -9.69 -1.44 -5.36
CA THR A 303 -10.01 -1.87 -6.73
C THR A 303 -9.03 -2.92 -7.22
N TYR A 304 -7.74 -2.73 -6.97
CA TYR A 304 -6.72 -3.70 -7.34
C TYR A 304 -6.96 -5.06 -6.68
N ALA A 305 -7.14 -5.08 -5.35
CA ALA A 305 -7.40 -6.32 -4.63
C ALA A 305 -8.65 -7.05 -5.17
N ASN A 306 -9.71 -6.30 -5.46
CA ASN A 306 -10.98 -6.87 -5.89
C ASN A 306 -11.01 -7.30 -7.38
N SER A 307 -10.39 -6.55 -8.29
CA SER A 307 -10.50 -6.75 -9.74
C SER A 307 -9.22 -7.25 -10.42
N MET A 308 -8.04 -6.91 -9.88
CA MET A 308 -6.74 -7.22 -10.52
C MET A 308 -6.06 -8.46 -9.92
N HIS A 309 -6.20 -8.70 -8.61
CA HIS A 309 -5.45 -9.77 -7.92
C HIS A 309 -5.54 -11.14 -8.61
N SER A 310 -6.76 -11.63 -8.87
CA SER A 310 -6.96 -12.95 -9.49
C SER A 310 -6.47 -13.01 -10.94
N ARG A 311 -6.65 -11.92 -11.70
CA ARG A 311 -6.12 -11.79 -13.07
C ARG A 311 -4.60 -11.94 -13.06
N ASP A 312 -3.93 -11.27 -12.11
CA ASP A 312 -2.47 -11.26 -12.05
C ASP A 312 -1.91 -12.60 -11.58
N VAL A 313 -2.60 -13.29 -10.66
CA VAL A 313 -2.26 -14.67 -10.31
C VAL A 313 -2.32 -15.58 -11.54
N GLU A 314 -3.30 -15.39 -12.42
CA GLU A 314 -3.41 -16.14 -13.68
C GLU A 314 -2.30 -15.76 -14.67
N GLU A 315 -2.03 -14.46 -14.83
CA GLU A 315 -1.04 -13.94 -15.79
C GLU A 315 0.41 -14.28 -15.40
N TYR A 316 0.78 -14.08 -14.14
CA TYR A 316 2.15 -14.27 -13.66
C TYR A 316 2.37 -15.67 -13.07
N GLY A 317 1.31 -16.43 -12.77
CA GLY A 317 1.38 -17.73 -12.10
C GLY A 317 1.63 -17.64 -10.59
N PHE A 318 1.67 -16.43 -10.02
CA PHE A 318 1.83 -16.17 -8.59
C PHE A 318 1.17 -14.83 -8.20
N ALA A 319 0.89 -14.65 -6.91
CA ALA A 319 0.39 -13.37 -6.41
C ALA A 319 1.53 -12.33 -6.38
N VAL A 320 1.46 -11.30 -7.23
CA VAL A 320 2.45 -10.21 -7.23
C VAL A 320 2.42 -9.40 -5.92
N TYR A 321 1.27 -9.35 -5.26
CA TYR A 321 1.09 -8.83 -3.90
C TYR A 321 0.64 -9.95 -2.96
N ASP A 322 1.37 -10.13 -1.85
CA ASP A 322 1.12 -11.18 -0.85
C ASP A 322 0.14 -10.74 0.24
N GLY A 323 -0.27 -9.46 0.23
CA GLY A 323 -1.32 -8.93 1.09
C GLY A 323 -1.53 -7.43 0.92
N TYR A 324 -2.51 -6.91 1.63
CA TYR A 324 -3.01 -5.55 1.44
C TYR A 324 -3.18 -4.79 2.76
N PHE A 325 -2.77 -3.53 2.80
CA PHE A 325 -3.07 -2.58 3.88
C PHE A 325 -3.80 -1.36 3.30
N LEU A 326 -5.12 -1.32 3.49
CA LEU A 326 -5.99 -0.34 2.84
C LEU A 326 -6.47 0.69 3.88
N ALA A 327 -5.90 1.89 3.86
CA ALA A 327 -6.06 2.89 4.92
C ALA A 327 -6.93 4.09 4.51
N ALA A 328 -7.75 4.58 5.43
CA ALA A 328 -8.48 5.87 5.41
C ALA A 328 -9.22 6.25 4.12
N HIS A 329 -9.64 5.26 3.32
CA HIS A 329 -10.27 5.46 2.00
C HIS A 329 -11.80 5.36 2.02
N GLY A 330 -12.41 5.34 3.21
CA GLY A 330 -13.87 5.31 3.33
C GLY A 330 -14.52 3.99 2.93
N PHE A 331 -13.72 2.94 2.73
CA PHE A 331 -14.15 1.68 2.12
C PHE A 331 -14.76 1.82 0.70
N SER A 332 -14.55 2.93 0.01
CA SER A 332 -14.91 3.06 -1.40
C SER A 332 -13.78 2.60 -2.31
N ALA A 333 -14.09 1.81 -3.33
CA ALA A 333 -13.16 1.49 -4.40
C ALA A 333 -13.06 2.64 -5.42
N LYS A 334 -11.92 2.78 -6.08
CA LYS A 334 -11.80 3.61 -7.29
C LYS A 334 -12.48 2.90 -8.47
N LYS A 335 -13.02 3.65 -9.41
CA LYS A 335 -13.46 3.06 -10.67
C LYS A 335 -12.26 2.56 -11.46
N ILE A 336 -12.41 1.43 -12.15
CA ILE A 336 -11.34 0.84 -12.97
C ILE A 336 -10.91 1.79 -14.10
N ASN A 337 -11.84 2.59 -14.62
CA ASN A 337 -11.58 3.56 -15.67
C ASN A 337 -12.54 4.76 -15.53
N PRO A 338 -12.19 5.75 -14.69
CA PRO A 338 -13.03 6.92 -14.46
C PRO A 338 -13.01 7.87 -15.67
N PRO A 339 -14.16 8.49 -16.02
CA PRO A 339 -14.17 9.55 -17.02
C PRO A 339 -13.46 10.81 -16.49
N PRO A 340 -12.89 11.66 -17.36
CA PRO A 340 -12.18 12.87 -16.93
C PRO A 340 -13.01 13.91 -16.16
N SER A 341 -14.35 13.79 -16.11
CA SER A 341 -15.27 14.84 -15.69
C SER A 341 -16.32 14.46 -14.62
N GLY A 342 -16.19 13.34 -13.89
CA GLY A 342 -17.12 13.04 -12.78
C GLY A 342 -17.00 11.65 -12.13
N ASP A 343 -17.49 11.57 -10.88
CA ASP A 343 -17.51 10.43 -9.92
C ASP A 343 -16.47 9.34 -10.13
N ASP A 344 -15.37 9.44 -9.40
CA ASP A 344 -14.20 8.55 -9.50
C ASP A 344 -14.28 7.34 -8.55
N PHE A 345 -15.25 7.32 -7.66
CA PHE A 345 -15.42 6.26 -6.67
C PHE A 345 -16.67 5.43 -6.90
N VAL A 346 -16.61 4.19 -6.42
CA VAL A 346 -17.74 3.30 -6.26
C VAL A 346 -18.17 3.32 -4.79
N GLY A 347 -19.48 3.24 -4.53
CA GLY A 347 -20.04 3.22 -3.17
C GLY A 347 -19.45 2.08 -2.33
N ALA A 348 -19.35 2.28 -1.02
CA ALA A 348 -18.71 1.32 -0.11
C ALA A 348 -19.49 0.00 0.03
N ASP A 349 -20.78 0.00 -0.25
CA ASP A 349 -21.72 -1.13 -0.23
C ASP A 349 -21.83 -1.88 -1.58
N ASP A 350 -21.17 -1.38 -2.62
CA ASP A 350 -21.13 -2.00 -3.95
C ASP A 350 -20.24 -3.26 -3.95
N ILE A 351 -20.57 -4.28 -4.77
CA ILE A 351 -19.77 -5.50 -4.87
C ILE A 351 -18.34 -5.25 -5.37
N ARG A 352 -18.13 -4.20 -6.17
CA ARG A 352 -16.80 -3.75 -6.63
C ARG A 352 -15.99 -3.10 -5.50
N SER A 353 -16.65 -2.81 -4.39
CA SER A 353 -16.04 -2.43 -3.12
C SER A 353 -15.99 -3.59 -2.11
N LYS A 354 -16.27 -4.84 -2.50
CA LYS A 354 -16.07 -5.98 -1.60
C LYS A 354 -14.66 -6.54 -1.81
N VAL A 355 -13.78 -6.51 -0.80
CA VAL A 355 -12.50 -7.21 -0.94
C VAL A 355 -12.74 -8.70 -0.73
N ASP A 356 -12.24 -9.53 -1.64
CA ASP A 356 -12.40 -11.00 -1.61
C ASP A 356 -11.17 -11.61 -2.29
N VAL A 357 -10.12 -11.86 -1.51
CA VAL A 357 -8.81 -12.34 -1.99
C VAL A 357 -8.27 -13.41 -1.05
N PRO A 358 -7.51 -14.40 -1.56
CA PRO A 358 -6.98 -15.50 -0.73
C PRO A 358 -5.79 -15.09 0.16
N VAL A 359 -5.43 -13.80 0.17
CA VAL A 359 -4.27 -13.26 0.90
C VAL A 359 -4.69 -12.35 2.05
N PRO A 360 -3.86 -12.18 3.11
CA PRO A 360 -4.13 -11.25 4.20
C PRO A 360 -4.47 -9.82 3.76
N VAL A 361 -5.53 -9.26 4.35
CA VAL A 361 -5.96 -7.87 4.15
C VAL A 361 -6.25 -7.23 5.50
N ILE A 362 -5.60 -6.10 5.76
CA ILE A 362 -6.00 -5.19 6.82
C ILE A 362 -6.65 -3.96 6.21
N ARG A 363 -7.84 -3.63 6.69
CA ARG A 363 -8.60 -2.43 6.36
C ARG A 363 -8.60 -1.53 7.58
N PHE A 364 -7.94 -0.38 7.47
CA PHE A 364 -7.80 0.58 8.57
C PHE A 364 -8.56 1.86 8.23
N GLN A 365 -9.41 2.34 9.13
CA GLN A 365 -10.08 3.63 9.00
C GLN A 365 -9.85 4.46 10.27
N THR A 366 -9.84 5.77 10.11
CA THR A 366 -9.93 6.71 11.22
C THR A 366 -11.42 6.96 11.50
N GLU A 367 -11.73 7.59 12.64
CA GLU A 367 -13.13 7.93 12.95
C GLU A 367 -13.73 8.91 11.92
N THR A 368 -12.89 9.73 11.26
CA THR A 368 -13.32 10.68 10.22
C THR A 368 -14.10 9.98 9.09
N GLU A 369 -13.67 8.79 8.65
CA GLU A 369 -14.25 8.04 7.52
C GLU A 369 -15.61 7.39 7.82
N ILE A 370 -15.97 7.20 9.08
CA ILE A 370 -17.01 6.21 9.43
C ILE A 370 -18.40 6.60 8.95
N LEU A 371 -18.84 7.83 9.23
CA LEU A 371 -20.19 8.30 8.89
C LEU A 371 -20.19 9.31 7.74
N ASN A 372 -19.39 10.36 7.87
CA ASN A 372 -19.58 11.58 7.08
C ASN A 372 -18.57 11.76 5.94
N PHE A 373 -17.52 10.94 5.92
CA PHE A 373 -16.52 10.93 4.86
C PHE A 373 -16.52 9.55 4.19
N PHE A 374 -17.36 9.39 3.16
CA PHE A 374 -17.70 8.15 2.43
C PHE A 374 -18.59 7.13 3.15
N ALA A 375 -19.09 7.43 4.35
CA ALA A 375 -19.98 6.54 5.09
C ALA A 375 -19.43 5.11 5.21
N ALA A 376 -18.14 4.97 5.56
CA ALA A 376 -17.43 3.70 5.59
C ALA A 376 -18.17 2.60 6.37
N HIS A 377 -18.99 2.96 7.36
CA HIS A 377 -19.82 2.00 8.08
C HIS A 377 -20.65 1.07 7.17
N SER A 378 -21.05 1.51 5.97
CA SER A 378 -21.86 0.73 5.03
C SER A 378 -21.07 -0.39 4.34
N GLY A 379 -19.76 -0.22 4.20
CA GLY A 379 -18.84 -1.18 3.56
C GLY A 379 -18.05 -2.04 4.53
N ARG A 380 -18.43 -2.08 5.82
CA ARG A 380 -17.77 -2.90 6.84
C ARG A 380 -17.80 -4.39 6.44
N GLN A 381 -16.63 -4.99 6.28
CA GLN A 381 -16.48 -6.45 6.27
C GLN A 381 -15.84 -6.83 7.59
N ILE A 382 -16.68 -7.03 8.60
CA ILE A 382 -16.26 -7.57 9.90
C ILE A 382 -16.18 -9.08 9.72
N GLU A 383 -15.35 -9.77 10.50
CA GLU A 383 -15.48 -11.21 10.70
C GLU A 383 -16.92 -11.53 11.15
N THR A 384 -17.83 -11.79 10.21
CA THR A 384 -19.25 -12.01 10.49
C THR A 384 -19.50 -13.43 11.02
N GLY A 385 -18.45 -14.22 11.23
CA GLY A 385 -18.59 -15.65 11.49
C GLY A 385 -19.14 -16.43 10.29
N GLU A 386 -19.22 -15.79 9.11
CA GLU A 386 -19.39 -16.52 7.85
C GLU A 386 -18.08 -17.30 7.58
N PRO A 387 -18.15 -18.60 7.25
CA PRO A 387 -16.97 -19.47 7.14
C PRO A 387 -15.89 -19.07 6.11
N ASP A 388 -16.12 -18.03 5.31
CA ASP A 388 -15.41 -17.83 4.05
C ASP A 388 -14.51 -16.59 3.98
N ASP A 389 -14.22 -15.86 5.07
CA ASP A 389 -13.13 -14.87 5.00
C ASP A 389 -12.25 -14.75 6.25
N PRO A 390 -11.42 -15.77 6.55
CA PRO A 390 -10.45 -15.68 7.62
C PRO A 390 -9.38 -14.62 7.35
N LYS A 391 -9.25 -14.08 6.12
CA LYS A 391 -8.11 -13.27 5.65
C LYS A 391 -8.33 -11.76 5.72
N ILE A 392 -9.52 -11.28 6.07
CA ILE A 392 -9.79 -9.85 6.24
C ILE A 392 -9.88 -9.46 7.72
N ARG A 393 -9.27 -8.32 8.06
CA ARG A 393 -9.41 -7.66 9.36
C ARG A 393 -9.75 -6.19 9.18
N THR A 394 -10.77 -5.73 9.90
CA THR A 394 -11.24 -4.34 9.83
C THR A 394 -11.02 -3.64 11.17
N TYR A 395 -10.31 -2.51 11.13
CA TYR A 395 -10.04 -1.67 12.29
C TYR A 395 -10.49 -0.24 12.05
N GLU A 396 -11.17 0.32 13.03
CA GLU A 396 -11.59 1.73 13.05
C GLU A 396 -11.01 2.39 14.31
N MET A 397 -10.18 3.41 14.15
CA MET A 397 -9.50 4.06 15.26
C MET A 397 -10.38 5.13 15.90
N ALA A 398 -10.80 4.91 17.14
CA ALA A 398 -11.54 5.88 17.93
C ALA A 398 -10.71 7.17 18.11
N GLY A 399 -11.34 8.32 17.91
CA GLY A 399 -10.71 9.64 17.92
C GLY A 399 -9.65 9.88 16.84
N GLY A 400 -9.37 8.90 15.98
CA GLY A 400 -8.44 9.06 14.86
C GLY A 400 -8.99 10.04 13.83
N VAL A 401 -8.10 10.82 13.21
CA VAL A 401 -8.44 11.79 12.16
C VAL A 401 -7.76 11.46 10.84
N HIS A 402 -8.37 11.87 9.73
CA HIS A 402 -7.81 11.65 8.39
C HIS A 402 -6.43 12.27 8.19
N VAL A 403 -6.17 13.44 8.78
CA VAL A 403 -4.86 14.11 8.76
C VAL A 403 -4.48 14.50 10.18
N ASP A 404 -3.72 13.62 10.82
CA ASP A 404 -3.20 13.87 12.17
C ASP A 404 -2.06 14.91 12.17
N LEU A 405 -1.62 15.31 13.37
CA LEU A 405 -0.58 16.33 13.54
C LEU A 405 0.75 15.93 12.84
N GLN A 406 1.10 14.65 12.83
CA GLN A 406 2.33 14.18 12.21
C GLN A 406 2.25 14.29 10.68
N LEU A 407 1.12 13.86 10.10
CA LEU A 407 0.87 13.99 8.67
C LEU A 407 0.65 15.45 8.24
N GLU A 408 0.16 16.33 9.10
CA GLU A 408 0.12 17.75 8.76
C GLU A 408 1.53 18.36 8.77
N THR A 409 2.26 18.19 9.88
CA THR A 409 3.55 18.84 10.11
C THR A 409 4.62 18.41 9.10
N THR A 410 4.76 17.11 8.86
CA THR A 410 5.73 16.62 7.87
C THR A 410 5.34 17.03 6.44
N GLY A 411 4.04 17.21 6.16
CA GLY A 411 3.53 17.56 4.84
C GLY A 411 3.77 19.03 4.54
N LEU A 412 3.63 19.89 5.55
CA LEU A 412 4.00 21.30 5.46
C LEU A 412 5.48 21.47 5.12
N LEU A 413 6.38 20.73 5.79
CA LEU A 413 7.81 20.80 5.52
C LEU A 413 8.17 20.35 4.10
N ILE A 414 7.57 19.25 3.62
CA ILE A 414 7.77 18.77 2.25
C ILE A 414 7.24 19.77 1.23
N ARG A 415 6.02 20.28 1.39
CA ARG A 415 5.41 21.27 0.48
C ARG A 415 6.22 22.57 0.45
N GLN A 416 6.71 23.03 1.59
CA GLN A 416 7.57 24.20 1.66
C GLN A 416 8.87 23.98 0.87
N ARG A 417 9.52 22.81 1.04
CA ARG A 417 10.74 22.44 0.31
C ARG A 417 10.50 22.31 -1.19
N ASP A 418 9.45 21.59 -1.59
CA ASP A 418 9.26 21.13 -2.96
C ASP A 418 8.42 22.05 -3.82
N LEU A 419 7.51 22.79 -3.21
CA LEU A 419 6.58 23.68 -3.92
C LEU A 419 6.82 25.16 -3.61
N GLY A 420 7.49 25.47 -2.49
CA GLY A 420 7.83 26.86 -2.15
C GLY A 420 6.72 27.64 -1.46
N PHE A 421 5.66 26.96 -1.05
CA PHE A 421 4.59 27.57 -0.26
C PHE A 421 4.31 26.73 0.97
N SER A 422 3.97 27.42 2.05
CA SER A 422 3.30 26.84 3.20
C SER A 422 1.93 27.48 3.21
N PRO A 423 0.85 26.76 2.88
CA PRO A 423 -0.48 27.34 3.07
C PRO A 423 -0.58 27.74 4.55
N ASP A 424 -1.27 28.84 4.83
CA ASP A 424 -1.65 29.11 6.21
C ASP A 424 -2.40 27.87 6.73
N PRO A 425 -2.11 27.41 7.96
CA PRO A 425 -2.90 26.34 8.57
C PRO A 425 -4.37 26.69 8.35
N ALA A 426 -5.17 25.73 7.89
CA ALA A 426 -6.60 25.95 7.76
C ALA A 426 -7.08 26.63 9.05
N ASP A 427 -7.82 27.74 8.94
CA ASP A 427 -8.30 28.53 10.08
C ASP A 427 -9.38 27.72 10.82
N CYS A 428 -8.92 26.65 11.46
CA CYS A 428 -9.73 25.70 12.18
C CYS A 428 -10.00 26.30 13.56
N PRO A 429 -11.28 26.46 13.94
CA PRO A 429 -11.63 27.08 15.21
C PRO A 429 -11.31 26.22 16.43
N LEU A 430 -10.96 24.94 16.22
CA LEU A 430 -10.51 24.05 17.28
C LEU A 430 -9.01 23.79 17.15
N PRO A 431 -8.29 23.66 18.28
CA PRO A 431 -6.91 23.19 18.29
C PRO A 431 -6.74 21.86 17.58
N VAL A 432 -5.54 21.64 17.03
CA VAL A 432 -5.16 20.36 16.42
C VAL A 432 -5.23 19.25 17.46
N ILE A 433 -5.65 18.08 17.00
CA ILE A 433 -5.81 16.89 17.82
C ILE A 433 -4.46 16.29 18.25
N PRO A 434 -4.20 16.09 19.56
CA PRO A 434 -2.98 15.47 20.06
C PRO A 434 -3.12 13.93 20.05
N ILE A 435 -3.43 13.37 18.89
CA ILE A 435 -3.46 11.93 18.66
C ILE A 435 -2.63 11.62 17.42
N SER A 436 -1.85 10.54 17.49
CA SER A 436 -1.09 10.05 16.34
C SER A 436 -1.65 8.70 15.92
N THR A 437 -2.09 8.63 14.67
CA THR A 437 -2.55 7.39 14.04
C THR A 437 -1.38 6.47 13.67
N SER A 438 -0.18 7.03 13.57
CA SER A 438 1.05 6.36 13.14
C SER A 438 1.42 5.15 13.99
N TYR A 439 1.19 5.19 15.30
CA TYR A 439 1.48 4.07 16.20
C TYR A 439 0.67 2.82 15.90
N ILE A 440 -0.65 3.01 15.71
CA ILE A 440 -1.56 1.92 15.38
C ILE A 440 -1.32 1.44 13.95
N GLN A 441 -1.14 2.36 13.00
CA GLN A 441 -0.84 1.98 11.60
C GLN A 441 0.46 1.18 11.50
N SER A 442 1.52 1.61 12.19
CA SER A 442 2.80 0.88 12.24
C SER A 442 2.62 -0.52 12.82
N ALA A 443 1.89 -0.66 13.93
CA ALA A 443 1.62 -1.95 14.54
C ALA A 443 0.83 -2.87 13.59
N LEU A 444 -0.20 -2.35 12.92
CA LEU A 444 -1.01 -3.13 11.99
C LEU A 444 -0.26 -3.50 10.70
N LEU A 445 0.58 -2.62 10.15
CA LEU A 445 1.45 -2.94 9.00
C LEU A 445 2.45 -4.06 9.32
N ARG A 446 3.01 -4.05 10.54
CA ARG A 446 3.86 -5.15 11.04
C ARG A 446 3.04 -6.43 11.28
N ALA A 447 1.80 -6.30 11.71
CA ALA A 447 0.91 -7.44 11.88
C ALA A 447 0.50 -8.06 10.53
N THR A 448 0.27 -7.27 9.48
CA THR A 448 0.08 -7.78 8.11
C THR A 448 1.29 -8.59 7.65
N GLU A 449 2.51 -8.08 7.88
CA GLU A 449 3.75 -8.78 7.53
C GLU A 449 3.89 -10.11 8.27
N ALA A 450 3.66 -10.13 9.59
CA ALA A 450 3.68 -11.35 10.39
C ALA A 450 2.59 -12.34 9.97
N TRP A 451 1.43 -11.85 9.53
CA TRP A 451 0.34 -12.69 9.06
C TRP A 451 0.70 -13.39 7.75
N ILE A 452 1.34 -12.68 6.83
CA ILE A 452 1.82 -13.24 5.56
C ILE A 452 2.97 -14.22 5.81
N ARG A 453 3.99 -13.80 6.58
CA ARG A 453 5.23 -14.55 6.77
C ARG A 453 5.03 -15.80 7.63
N ASP A 454 4.35 -15.66 8.76
CA ASP A 454 4.32 -16.66 9.82
C ASP A 454 2.91 -17.25 10.06
N GLY A 455 1.89 -16.74 9.37
CA GLY A 455 0.49 -17.10 9.63
C GLY A 455 -0.04 -16.59 10.97
N ILE A 456 0.67 -15.68 11.63
CA ILE A 456 0.24 -15.09 12.91
C ILE A 456 -0.83 -14.05 12.61
N GLU A 457 -2.09 -14.39 12.93
CA GLU A 457 -3.21 -13.49 12.74
C GLU A 457 -3.05 -12.21 13.60
N PRO A 458 -3.42 -11.04 13.07
CA PRO A 458 -3.48 -9.82 13.87
C PRO A 458 -4.66 -9.90 14.85
N PRO A 459 -4.79 -8.94 15.80
CA PRO A 459 -5.92 -8.89 16.73
C PRO A 459 -7.27 -8.97 15.99
N PRO A 460 -8.35 -9.50 16.60
CA PRO A 460 -9.66 -9.52 15.94
C PRO A 460 -10.10 -8.14 15.47
N SER A 461 -10.93 -8.12 14.41
CA SER A 461 -11.51 -6.88 13.90
C SER A 461 -12.15 -6.04 15.01
N SER A 462 -11.91 -4.73 15.01
CA SER A 462 -12.44 -3.81 16.03
C SER A 462 -12.99 -2.54 15.38
N VAL A 463 -14.31 -2.33 15.51
CA VAL A 463 -15.04 -1.24 14.86
C VAL A 463 -15.70 -0.33 15.88
N ILE A 464 -15.84 0.95 15.54
CA ILE A 464 -16.52 1.95 16.36
C ILE A 464 -18.00 1.61 16.48
N GLU A 465 -18.53 1.72 17.68
CA GLU A 465 -19.94 1.44 17.96
C GLU A 465 -20.83 2.56 17.41
N LEU A 466 -21.87 2.15 16.69
CA LEU A 466 -22.87 3.05 16.12
C LEU A 466 -24.23 2.82 16.80
N GLY A 467 -24.92 3.91 17.07
CA GLY A 467 -26.33 3.94 17.46
C GLY A 467 -27.17 4.60 16.38
N LEU A 468 -28.43 4.87 16.72
CA LEU A 468 -29.36 5.59 15.85
C LEU A 468 -29.84 6.85 16.56
N ASP A 469 -29.90 7.97 15.82
CA ASP A 469 -30.55 9.19 16.29
C ASP A 469 -32.10 9.09 16.22
N GLU A 470 -32.80 10.16 16.59
CA GLU A 470 -34.27 10.22 16.53
C GLU A 470 -34.87 10.08 15.13
N ASN A 471 -34.05 10.31 14.09
CA ASN A 471 -34.42 10.20 12.68
C ASN A 471 -33.95 8.88 12.05
N MET A 472 -33.46 7.93 12.86
CA MET A 472 -32.92 6.64 12.42
C MET A 472 -31.64 6.75 11.56
N ASN A 473 -30.89 7.83 11.68
CA ASN A 473 -29.56 7.94 11.08
C ASN A 473 -28.50 7.33 12.00
N ASN A 474 -27.47 6.70 11.42
CA ASN A 474 -26.34 6.22 12.20
C ASN A 474 -25.60 7.39 12.86
N VAL A 475 -25.26 7.21 14.14
CA VAL A 475 -24.45 8.15 14.91
C VAL A 475 -23.38 7.39 15.70
N VAL A 476 -22.20 7.98 15.87
CA VAL A 476 -21.14 7.43 16.73
C VAL A 476 -21.60 7.49 18.18
N LEU A 477 -21.39 6.40 18.92
CA LEU A 477 -21.60 6.37 20.36
C LEU A 477 -20.36 6.86 21.09
N PHE A 478 -20.54 7.73 22.08
CA PHE A 478 -19.44 8.33 22.86
C PHE A 478 -19.52 7.91 24.33
N ASP A 479 -18.35 7.78 24.96
CA ASP A 479 -18.22 7.52 26.40
C ASP A 479 -18.49 8.78 27.26
N GLU A 480 -18.37 8.65 28.58
CA GLU A 480 -18.53 9.76 29.54
C GLU A 480 -17.52 10.92 29.35
N ASN A 481 -16.46 10.66 28.56
CA ASN A 481 -15.44 11.62 28.22
C ASN A 481 -15.66 12.28 26.86
N GLY A 482 -16.66 11.84 26.09
CA GLY A 482 -17.00 12.34 24.77
C GLY A 482 -16.12 11.75 23.66
N ASN A 483 -15.56 10.56 23.86
CA ASN A 483 -14.73 9.85 22.88
C ASN A 483 -15.41 8.56 22.41
N ALA A 484 -15.23 8.19 21.13
CA ALA A 484 -15.96 7.10 20.50
C ALA A 484 -15.77 5.75 21.22
N VAL A 485 -16.87 5.04 21.46
CA VAL A 485 -16.88 3.70 22.06
C VAL A 485 -16.58 2.64 20.99
N GLY A 486 -15.93 1.55 21.39
CA GLY A 486 -15.49 0.50 20.47
C GLY A 486 -14.26 0.92 19.68
N GLY A 487 -14.01 0.22 18.58
CA GLY A 487 -12.87 0.46 17.70
C GLY A 487 -11.53 0.15 18.38
N VAL A 488 -10.45 0.54 17.70
CA VAL A 488 -9.11 0.53 18.29
C VAL A 488 -8.96 1.82 19.10
N ARG A 489 -8.99 1.69 20.43
CA ARG A 489 -8.79 2.81 21.36
C ARG A 489 -7.31 2.91 21.72
N SER A 490 -6.64 3.94 21.22
CA SER A 490 -5.23 4.19 21.53
C SER A 490 -5.02 4.54 23.01
N PRO A 491 -3.77 4.47 23.53
CA PRO A 491 -3.46 4.99 24.85
C PRO A 491 -3.91 6.44 25.09
N GLN A 492 -3.91 7.31 24.06
CA GLN A 492 -4.45 8.66 24.16
C GLN A 492 -5.97 8.69 24.42
N ILE A 493 -6.72 7.73 23.89
CA ILE A 493 -8.17 7.62 24.11
C ILE A 493 -8.50 6.91 25.44
N GLU A 494 -7.67 5.96 25.85
CA GLU A 494 -7.80 5.26 27.14
C GLU A 494 -7.39 6.14 28.34
N VAL A 495 -6.50 7.11 28.11
CA VAL A 495 -6.05 8.09 29.11
C VAL A 495 -6.25 9.51 28.56
N PRO A 496 -7.51 9.93 28.34
CA PRO A 496 -7.82 11.13 27.58
C PRO A 496 -7.46 12.40 28.33
N LEU A 497 -7.02 13.40 27.57
CA LEU A 497 -6.82 14.78 28.02
C LEU A 497 -8.03 15.68 27.71
N GLY A 498 -8.98 15.17 26.91
CA GLY A 498 -10.09 15.94 26.36
C GLY A 498 -11.01 15.09 25.50
N GLN A 499 -11.85 15.79 24.73
CA GLN A 499 -12.63 15.24 23.63
C GLN A 499 -11.82 15.33 22.34
N TYR A 500 -11.69 14.19 21.67
CA TYR A 500 -11.00 14.00 20.40
C TYR A 500 -12.05 13.99 19.28
N ILE A 501 -12.30 15.15 18.66
CA ILE A 501 -13.38 15.33 17.69
C ILE A 501 -12.87 14.98 16.30
N ALA A 502 -13.21 13.80 15.80
CA ALA A 502 -12.71 13.32 14.51
C ALA A 502 -13.33 14.00 13.28
N ASN A 503 -14.55 14.52 13.41
CA ASN A 503 -15.26 15.17 12.29
C ASN A 503 -16.17 16.30 12.79
N PRO A 504 -15.65 17.53 12.95
CA PRO A 504 -16.44 18.70 13.30
C PRO A 504 -17.21 19.21 12.07
N LEU A 505 -18.31 18.53 11.70
CA LEU A 505 -19.18 18.85 10.56
C LEU A 505 -19.72 20.29 10.50
N THR A 506 -19.51 21.09 11.54
CA THR A 506 -19.89 22.52 11.56
C THR A 506 -18.87 23.43 10.85
N LEU A 507 -17.79 22.89 10.27
CA LEU A 507 -16.68 23.66 9.70
C LEU A 507 -16.63 23.53 8.16
N LEU A 508 -16.85 24.66 7.47
CA LEU A 508 -16.79 24.79 6.01
C LEU A 508 -15.34 24.98 5.53
N ASN A 509 -14.52 23.93 5.38
CA ASN A 509 -13.12 23.96 4.88
C ASN A 509 -12.40 22.62 5.18
N ALA A 510 -11.10 22.48 4.84
CA ALA A 510 -10.29 21.25 5.06
C ALA A 510 -10.24 20.74 6.52
N CYS A 511 -10.68 21.54 7.51
CA CYS A 511 -10.69 21.21 8.94
C CYS A 511 -11.47 19.93 9.29
N TYR A 512 -12.42 19.49 8.45
CA TYR A 512 -13.12 18.23 8.70
C TYR A 512 -12.18 17.00 8.63
N LEU A 513 -11.02 17.12 7.96
CA LEU A 513 -10.01 16.06 7.86
C LEU A 513 -9.04 16.05 9.06
N ASN A 514 -8.74 17.21 9.65
CA ASN A 514 -7.81 17.34 10.77
C ASN A 514 -8.49 17.14 12.14
N GLY A 515 -9.83 17.18 12.17
CA GLY A 515 -10.60 17.09 13.40
C GLY A 515 -10.40 18.31 14.32
N GLY A 516 -10.59 18.10 15.62
CA GLY A 516 -10.38 19.13 16.63
C GLY A 516 -10.29 18.56 18.04
N PHE A 517 -9.80 19.36 18.97
CA PHE A 517 -9.61 18.95 20.36
C PHE A 517 -10.23 19.92 21.34
N ILE A 518 -11.00 19.39 22.31
CA ILE A 518 -11.52 20.15 23.44
C ILE A 518 -10.91 19.58 24.72
N ALA A 519 -9.90 20.27 25.26
CA ALA A 519 -9.27 19.90 26.52
C ALA A 519 -10.29 19.86 27.67
N PHE A 520 -10.09 18.93 28.61
CA PHE A 520 -10.81 18.97 29.88
C PHE A 520 -10.47 20.25 30.65
N ASP A 521 -11.44 20.74 31.43
CA ASP A 521 -11.13 21.75 32.42
C ASP A 521 -10.24 21.20 33.55
N ASP A 522 -9.58 22.09 34.28
CA ASP A 522 -8.68 21.74 35.38
C ASP A 522 -9.33 20.84 36.43
N ALA A 523 -10.63 21.01 36.67
CA ALA A 523 -11.36 20.25 37.67
C ALA A 523 -11.53 18.79 37.24
N LYS A 524 -11.95 18.56 36.00
CA LYS A 524 -12.08 17.22 35.41
C LYS A 524 -10.70 16.57 35.24
N PHE A 525 -9.71 17.30 34.72
CA PHE A 525 -8.35 16.78 34.55
C PHE A 525 -7.74 16.33 35.89
N ARG A 526 -7.77 17.19 36.93
CA ARG A 526 -7.27 16.84 38.27
C ARG A 526 -8.13 15.80 38.98
N GLY A 527 -9.41 15.68 38.63
CA GLY A 527 -10.29 14.62 39.11
C GLY A 527 -9.88 13.24 38.60
N LEU A 528 -9.51 13.14 37.32
CA LEU A 528 -9.00 11.92 36.70
C LEU A 528 -7.54 11.63 37.09
N TYR A 529 -6.69 12.65 37.06
CA TYR A 529 -5.25 12.55 37.29
C TYR A 529 -4.78 13.58 38.32
N PRO A 530 -4.91 13.29 39.64
CA PRO A 530 -4.61 14.26 40.68
C PRO A 530 -3.16 14.75 40.73
N THR A 531 -2.22 13.93 40.24
CA THR A 531 -0.79 14.26 40.19
C THR A 531 -0.14 13.66 38.95
N TYR A 532 1.05 14.15 38.60
CA TYR A 532 1.94 13.56 37.60
C TYR A 532 2.06 12.03 37.73
N ILE A 533 2.28 11.51 38.94
CA ILE A 533 2.47 10.07 39.17
C ILE A 533 1.21 9.27 38.80
N PHE A 534 0.02 9.81 39.08
CA PHE A 534 -1.24 9.15 38.71
C PHE A 534 -1.43 9.12 37.19
N TYR A 535 -1.11 10.22 36.50
CA TYR A 535 -1.14 10.27 35.04
C TYR A 535 -0.14 9.27 34.44
N LEU A 536 1.13 9.31 34.87
CA LEU A 536 2.18 8.41 34.39
C LEU A 536 1.84 6.94 34.58
N LEU A 537 1.25 6.57 35.73
CA LEU A 537 0.80 5.18 35.97
C LEU A 537 -0.35 4.77 35.05
N ALA A 538 -1.29 5.68 34.74
CA ALA A 538 -2.36 5.42 33.80
C ALA A 538 -1.80 5.25 32.37
N VAL A 539 -0.93 6.16 31.93
CA VAL A 539 -0.24 6.10 30.63
C VAL A 539 0.52 4.78 30.48
N ASN A 540 1.37 4.42 31.44
CA ASN A 540 2.13 3.18 31.37
C ASN A 540 1.26 1.93 31.29
N ARG A 541 0.13 1.93 32.02
CA ARG A 541 -0.82 0.83 31.96
C ARG A 541 -1.52 0.74 30.61
N ALA A 542 -1.93 1.87 30.05
CA ALA A 542 -2.59 1.91 28.75
C ALA A 542 -1.64 1.48 27.62
N ILE A 543 -0.41 1.99 27.62
CA ILE A 543 0.63 1.59 26.65
C ILE A 543 0.95 0.10 26.79
N SER A 544 1.14 -0.41 28.01
CA SER A 544 1.44 -1.84 28.21
C SER A 544 0.31 -2.75 27.71
N ARG A 545 -0.95 -2.30 27.83
CA ARG A 545 -2.10 -3.02 27.28
C ARG A 545 -2.10 -2.95 25.75
N ALA A 546 -1.95 -1.76 25.17
CA ALA A 546 -1.92 -1.61 23.72
C ALA A 546 -0.78 -2.42 23.06
N VAL A 547 0.37 -2.55 23.72
CA VAL A 547 1.45 -3.44 23.28
C VAL A 547 1.05 -4.91 23.38
N ALA A 548 0.45 -5.33 24.50
CA ALA A 548 0.00 -6.71 24.68
C ALA A 548 -1.13 -7.11 23.72
N ASP A 549 -1.99 -6.15 23.39
CA ASP A 549 -3.13 -6.31 22.48
C ASP A 549 -2.72 -6.14 21.01
N GLY A 550 -1.44 -5.83 20.72
CA GLY A 550 -0.90 -5.76 19.36
C GLY A 550 -1.20 -4.47 18.58
N PHE A 551 -1.66 -3.41 19.26
CA PHE A 551 -2.00 -2.11 18.65
C PHE A 551 -0.92 -1.04 18.83
N VAL A 552 0.16 -1.33 19.55
CA VAL A 552 1.37 -0.49 19.65
C VAL A 552 2.59 -1.40 19.60
N LEU A 553 3.61 -1.03 18.82
CA LEU A 553 4.86 -1.77 18.79
C LEU A 553 5.65 -1.58 20.09
N PRO A 554 6.32 -2.63 20.63
CA PRO A 554 7.15 -2.49 21.83
C PRO A 554 8.17 -1.34 21.76
N GLU A 555 8.81 -1.17 20.60
CA GLU A 555 9.80 -0.12 20.31
C GLU A 555 9.20 1.30 20.28
N ASP A 556 7.89 1.42 20.02
CA ASP A 556 7.17 2.70 20.00
C ASP A 556 6.69 3.14 21.40
N ALA A 557 6.63 2.22 22.36
CA ALA A 557 6.05 2.45 23.68
C ALA A 557 6.68 3.65 24.42
N ASP A 558 7.99 3.83 24.30
CA ASP A 558 8.72 4.91 24.96
C ASP A 558 8.49 6.27 24.30
N ARG A 559 8.37 6.30 22.96
CA ARG A 559 8.06 7.52 22.21
C ARG A 559 6.63 7.97 22.51
N LEU A 560 5.67 7.05 22.43
CA LEU A 560 4.27 7.33 22.75
C LEU A 560 4.10 7.85 24.18
N ARG A 561 4.84 7.30 25.14
CA ARG A 561 4.83 7.81 26.52
C ARG A 561 5.32 9.25 26.60
N ARG A 562 6.42 9.59 25.93
CA ARG A 562 6.96 10.96 25.93
C ARG A 562 5.96 11.93 25.29
N ASP A 563 5.38 11.56 24.17
CA ASP A 563 4.36 12.37 23.48
C ASP A 563 3.18 12.65 24.41
N MET A 564 2.62 11.61 25.06
CA MET A 564 1.50 11.77 25.99
C MET A 564 1.84 12.64 27.21
N LEU A 565 3.05 12.52 27.76
CA LEU A 565 3.50 13.36 28.87
C LEU A 565 3.63 14.83 28.43
N ALA A 566 4.20 15.07 27.26
CA ALA A 566 4.34 16.40 26.69
C ALA A 566 2.98 17.04 26.41
N ASP A 567 2.04 16.30 25.83
CA ASP A 567 0.67 16.75 25.56
C ASP A 567 -0.08 17.10 26.85
N ALA A 568 0.20 16.40 27.94
CA ALA A 568 -0.35 16.69 29.27
C ALA A 568 0.33 17.89 29.96
N GLY A 569 1.32 18.52 29.33
CA GLY A 569 2.07 19.65 29.87
C GLY A 569 3.14 19.28 30.90
N PHE A 570 3.60 18.02 30.92
CA PHE A 570 4.72 17.59 31.73
C PHE A 570 5.99 17.54 30.88
N SER A 571 7.01 18.32 31.27
CA SER A 571 8.33 18.26 30.63
C SER A 571 9.21 17.17 31.25
N ASP A 572 10.25 16.73 30.53
CA ASP A 572 11.27 15.84 31.10
C ASP A 572 11.97 16.47 32.34
N ASP A 573 11.94 17.80 32.46
CA ASP A 573 12.44 18.55 33.62
C ASP A 573 11.51 18.47 34.85
N ASP A 574 10.21 18.22 34.67
CA ASP A 574 9.24 18.10 35.77
C ASP A 574 9.34 16.76 36.52
N GLY A 575 10.01 15.76 35.91
CA GLY A 575 10.25 14.44 36.49
C GLY A 575 11.73 14.07 36.69
N GLY A 576 12.66 14.74 35.99
CA GLY A 576 14.09 14.40 35.95
C GLY A 576 14.87 14.61 37.25
N ASN A 577 14.32 15.32 38.24
CA ASN A 577 15.01 15.60 39.50
C ASN A 577 14.23 15.26 40.79
N SER A 578 13.09 14.57 40.69
CA SER A 578 12.35 14.13 41.89
C SER A 578 11.93 12.66 41.91
N ALA A 579 11.83 11.98 40.77
CA ALA A 579 11.62 10.53 40.74
C ALA A 579 12.92 9.78 40.38
N THR A 580 13.99 9.98 41.17
CA THR A 580 15.10 9.02 41.15
C THR A 580 14.55 7.63 41.49
N GLY A 581 15.11 6.57 40.91
CA GLY A 581 14.63 5.17 41.02
C GLY A 581 14.38 4.63 42.43
N ILE A 582 14.61 5.41 43.48
CA ILE A 582 14.24 5.17 44.88
C ILE A 582 12.72 5.16 45.09
N GLU A 583 11.92 6.02 44.43
CA GLU A 583 10.46 6.03 44.60
C GLU A 583 9.77 4.86 43.88
N LEU A 584 10.24 4.51 42.68
CA LEU A 584 9.78 3.30 41.96
C LEU A 584 10.13 2.02 42.74
N LEU A 585 11.32 1.98 43.36
CA LEU A 585 11.74 0.88 44.23
C LEU A 585 10.90 0.82 45.51
N ALA A 586 10.53 1.96 46.10
CA ALA A 586 9.66 2.05 47.26
C ALA A 586 8.23 1.56 46.97
N ILE A 587 7.69 1.87 45.78
CA ILE A 587 6.36 1.41 45.33
C ILE A 587 6.38 -0.09 45.00
N LEU A 588 7.42 -0.59 44.33
CA LEU A 588 7.61 -2.03 44.08
C LEU A 588 7.78 -2.81 45.38
N LEU A 589 8.47 -2.24 46.38
CA LEU A 589 8.57 -2.82 47.73
C LEU A 589 7.22 -2.80 48.46
N LEU A 590 6.43 -1.73 48.35
CA LEU A 590 5.08 -1.67 48.92
C LEU A 590 4.14 -2.71 48.32
N PHE A 591 4.20 -2.94 47.00
CA PHE A 591 3.45 -4.03 46.34
C PHE A 591 3.96 -5.42 46.75
N HIS A 592 5.28 -5.61 46.90
CA HIS A 592 5.85 -6.87 47.39
C HIS A 592 5.43 -7.18 48.85
N PHE A 593 5.36 -6.17 49.72
CA PHE A 593 4.89 -6.31 51.10
C PHE A 593 3.36 -6.50 51.21
N ALA A 594 2.58 -5.87 50.32
CA ALA A 594 1.13 -6.08 50.25
C ALA A 594 0.77 -7.50 49.78
N ARG A 595 1.54 -8.08 48.85
CA ARG A 595 1.39 -9.48 48.41
C ARG A 595 1.75 -10.49 49.52
N ARG A 596 2.79 -10.23 50.32
CA ARG A 596 3.16 -11.08 51.47
C ARG A 596 2.17 -11.03 52.64
N ARG A 597 1.42 -9.93 52.82
CA ARG A 597 0.38 -9.86 53.88
C ARG A 597 -0.88 -10.65 53.54
N ARG A 598 -1.21 -10.88 52.26
CA ARG A 598 -2.36 -11.71 51.86
C ARG A 598 -2.14 -13.22 52.00
N THR A 599 -0.90 -13.69 52.18
CA THR A 599 -0.59 -15.13 52.30
C THR A 599 -0.47 -15.65 53.74
N ARG A 600 -0.63 -14.81 54.77
CA ARG A 600 -0.76 -15.26 56.16
C ARG A 600 -2.22 -15.21 56.61
N ARG A 601 -2.95 -16.32 56.42
CA ARG A 601 -4.14 -16.63 57.24
C ARG A 601 -3.69 -16.86 58.69
N PRO A 602 -4.40 -16.36 59.72
CA PRO A 602 -4.17 -16.82 61.09
C PRO A 602 -4.68 -18.26 61.20
N SER A 603 -3.83 -19.15 61.71
CA SER A 603 -4.27 -20.45 62.21
C SER A 603 -5.18 -20.22 63.42
N ALA A 604 -6.35 -20.84 63.37
CA ALA A 604 -7.26 -20.93 64.51
C ALA A 604 -6.65 -21.79 65.61
N GLU A 605 -6.64 -21.28 66.84
CA GLU A 605 -6.79 -22.00 68.11
C GLU A 605 -7.38 -21.04 69.16
#